data_AF-A0A0G1W2B0-F1
#
_entry.id   AF-A0A0G1W2B0-F1
#
_cell.length_a   1.000
_cell.length_b   1.000
_cell.length_c   1.000
_cell.angle_alpha   90.00
_cell.angle_beta   90.00
_cell.angle_gamma   90.00
#
_symmetry.space_group_name_H-M   'P 1'
#
loop_
_entity.id
_entity.type
_entity.pdbx_description
1 polymer ?
#
loop_
_entity_poly.entity_id
_entity_poly.type
_entity_poly.pdbx_seq_one_letter_code
_entity_poly.pdbx_strand_id
1 'polypeptide(L)'
;EMEVWALLGHGAAYTLREMLTIKSDDILGRSAAFDAIVKGERIGAMNAPASFSVLLNTLRGLALDIELKKEGETGIEVPSKRSTTYERRRERTR
;
A
#
# COMPACT_ATOMS: atom_id res chain seq x y z
N GLU A 1 -16.53 -2.46 9.98
CA GLU A 1 -17.44 -3.38 9.25
C GLU A 1 -18.79 -2.78 8.86
N MET A 2 -19.73 -2.49 9.77
CA MET A 2 -21.12 -2.15 9.40
C MET A 2 -21.27 -0.90 8.49
N GLU A 3 -20.45 0.13 8.72
CA GLU A 3 -20.47 1.37 7.91
C GLU A 3 -19.93 1.16 6.49
N VAL A 4 -18.94 0.26 6.33
CA VAL A 4 -18.38 -0.11 5.03
C VAL A 4 -19.45 -0.82 4.18
N TRP A 5 -20.26 -1.66 4.82
CA TRP A 5 -21.34 -2.38 4.15
C TRP A 5 -22.43 -1.44 3.64
N ALA A 6 -22.78 -0.42 4.43
CA ALA A 6 -23.71 0.62 4.00
C ALA A 6 -23.18 1.34 2.74
N LEU A 7 -21.92 1.79 2.76
CA LEU A 7 -21.31 2.48 1.61
C LEU A 7 -21.21 1.58 0.37
N LEU A 8 -20.87 0.31 0.56
CA LEU A 8 -20.80 -0.67 -0.52
C LEU A 8 -22.18 -0.93 -1.13
N GLY A 9 -23.21 -1.12 -0.29
CA GLY A 9 -24.59 -1.34 -0.74
C GLY A 9 -25.18 -0.15 -1.51
N HIS A 10 -24.76 1.07 -1.18
CA HIS A 10 -25.11 2.29 -1.92
C HIS A 10 -24.29 2.50 -3.20
N GLY A 11 -23.32 1.65 -3.51
CA GLY A 11 -22.43 1.82 -4.66
C GLY A 11 -21.48 3.03 -4.54
N ALA A 12 -21.27 3.54 -3.33
CA ALA A 12 -20.44 4.72 -3.06
C ALA A 12 -18.94 4.38 -3.04
N ALA A 13 -18.44 3.78 -4.13
CA ALA A 13 -17.07 3.25 -4.21
C ALA A 13 -15.99 4.32 -3.99
N TYR A 14 -16.20 5.53 -4.52
CA TYR A 14 -15.26 6.65 -4.34
C TYR A 14 -15.19 7.12 -2.88
N THR A 15 -16.34 7.29 -2.24
CA THR A 15 -16.42 7.69 -0.83
C THR A 15 -15.79 6.65 0.08
N LEU A 16 -16.07 5.36 -0.17
CA LEU A 16 -15.46 4.26 0.59
C LEU A 16 -13.94 4.24 0.41
N ARG A 17 -13.46 4.37 -0.83
CA ARG A 17 -12.03 4.41 -1.12
C ARG A 17 -11.35 5.60 -0.43
N GLU A 18 -11.95 6.79 -0.48
CA GLU A 18 -11.41 7.97 0.21
C GLU A 18 -11.31 7.77 1.72
N MET A 19 -12.34 7.18 2.34
CA MET A 19 -12.36 6.88 3.77
C MET A 19 -11.24 5.92 4.18
N LEU A 20 -10.97 4.89 3.36
CA LEU A 20 -9.95 3.88 3.65
C LEU A 20 -8.51 4.31 3.27
N THR A 21 -8.35 5.37 2.49
CA THR A 21 -7.04 5.81 1.97
C THR A 21 -6.64 7.18 2.54
N ILE A 22 -6.87 8.25 1.79
CA ILE A 22 -6.40 9.61 2.09
C ILE A 22 -6.95 10.19 3.40
N LYS A 23 -8.08 9.68 3.90
CA LYS A 23 -8.68 10.09 5.18
C LYS A 23 -8.23 9.23 6.37
N SER A 24 -7.54 8.11 6.14
CA SER A 24 -7.15 7.16 7.18
C SER A 24 -5.67 6.79 7.11
N ASP A 25 -5.28 5.94 6.16
CA ASP A 25 -4.00 5.20 6.16
C ASP A 25 -2.96 5.66 5.12
N ASP A 26 -3.32 6.49 4.13
CA ASP A 26 -2.37 6.95 3.12
C ASP A 26 -1.61 8.21 3.61
N ILE A 27 -0.40 8.02 4.15
CA ILE A 27 0.42 9.10 4.71
C ILE A 27 0.79 10.15 3.64
N LEU A 28 1.22 9.70 2.46
CA LEU A 28 1.63 10.59 1.38
C LEU A 28 0.42 11.27 0.73
N GLY A 29 -0.64 10.49 0.50
CA GLY A 29 -1.89 10.99 -0.09
C GLY A 29 -2.62 11.98 0.81
N ARG A 30 -2.56 11.82 2.14
CA ARG A 30 -3.23 12.75 3.08
C ARG A 30 -2.63 14.15 3.05
N SER A 31 -1.30 14.28 3.04
CA SER A 31 -0.64 15.58 2.95
C SER A 31 -0.93 16.26 1.61
N ALA A 32 -0.86 15.51 0.51
CA ALA A 32 -1.20 16.02 -0.81
C ALA A 32 -2.68 16.42 -0.93
N ALA A 33 -3.58 15.68 -0.29
CA ALA A 33 -5.00 16.02 -0.23
C ALA A 33 -5.24 17.30 0.58
N PHE A 34 -4.52 17.50 1.69
CA PHE A 34 -4.58 18.74 2.46
C PHE A 34 -4.12 19.94 1.64
N ASP A 35 -2.97 19.82 0.97
CA ASP A 35 -2.44 20.89 0.11
C ASP A 35 -3.41 21.23 -1.03
N ALA A 36 -4.03 20.21 -1.65
CA ALA A 36 -5.02 20.41 -2.70
C ALA A 36 -6.26 21.14 -2.18
N ILE A 37 -6.76 20.81 -0.98
CA ILE A 37 -7.88 21.49 -0.34
C ILE A 37 -7.54 22.97 -0.07
N VAL A 38 -6.34 23.26 0.46
CA VAL A 38 -5.89 24.63 0.74
C VAL A 38 -5.77 25.46 -0.55
N LYS A 39 -5.31 24.84 -1.64
CA LYS A 39 -5.14 25.49 -2.95
C LYS A 39 -6.41 25.53 -3.80
N GLY A 40 -7.48 24.85 -3.39
CA GLY A 40 -8.70 24.68 -4.19
C GLY A 40 -8.50 23.81 -5.45
N GLU A 41 -7.46 22.98 -5.47
CA GLU A 41 -7.15 22.07 -6.57
C GLU A 41 -7.87 20.73 -6.41
N ARG A 42 -7.95 19.94 -7.49
CA ARG A 42 -8.50 18.59 -7.42
C ARG A 42 -7.55 17.67 -6.66
N ILE A 43 -8.12 16.85 -5.78
CA ILE A 43 -7.38 15.82 -5.06
C ILE A 43 -6.85 14.78 -6.05
N GLY A 44 -5.55 14.50 -5.97
CA GLY A 44 -4.82 13.59 -6.86
C GLY A 44 -5.13 12.09 -6.64
N ALA A 45 -4.41 11.25 -7.38
CA ALA A 45 -4.58 9.80 -7.29
C ALA A 45 -4.15 9.26 -5.90
N MET A 46 -4.92 8.31 -5.39
CA MET A 46 -4.71 7.68 -4.08
C MET A 46 -3.74 6.50 -4.21
N ASN A 47 -2.88 6.31 -3.22
CA ASN A 47 -1.95 5.18 -3.18
C ASN A 47 -2.55 3.97 -2.43
N ALA A 48 -1.81 2.87 -2.41
CA ALA A 48 -2.15 1.73 -1.57
C ALA A 48 -2.06 2.12 -0.06
N PRO A 49 -3.01 1.68 0.78
CA PRO A 49 -2.97 1.93 2.22
C PRO A 49 -1.71 1.36 2.88
N ALA A 50 -1.17 2.07 3.87
CA ALA A 50 -0.05 1.57 4.67
C ALA A 50 -0.40 0.26 5.40
N SER A 51 -1.66 0.10 5.83
CA SER A 51 -2.18 -1.10 6.48
C SER A 51 -2.06 -2.36 5.62
N PHE A 52 -2.14 -2.24 4.29
CA PHE A 52 -1.90 -3.35 3.37
C PHE A 52 -0.44 -3.81 3.37
N SER A 53 0.51 -2.87 3.45
CA SER A 53 1.94 -3.20 3.55
C SER A 53 2.26 -3.90 4.88
N VAL A 54 1.61 -3.47 5.97
CA VAL A 54 1.72 -4.13 7.28
C VAL A 54 1.17 -5.56 7.20
N LEU A 55 0.00 -5.76 6.57
CA LEU A 55 -0.57 -7.08 6.33
C LEU A 55 0.39 -8.01 5.56
N LEU A 56 1.05 -7.53 4.51
CA LEU A 56 2.03 -8.34 3.78
C LEU A 56 3.22 -8.74 4.68
N ASN A 57 3.68 -7.83 5.54
CA ASN A 57 4.78 -8.11 6.45
C ASN A 57 4.38 -9.07 7.59
N THR A 58 3.13 -9.02 8.08
CA THR A 58 2.65 -9.97 9.09
C THR A 58 2.52 -11.38 8.49
N LEU A 59 2.06 -11.50 7.25
CA LEU A 59 1.99 -12.78 6.53
C LEU A 59 3.40 -13.36 6.27
N ARG A 60 4.37 -12.52 5.87
CA ARG A 60 5.78 -12.95 5.75
C ARG A 60 6.37 -13.42 7.08
N GLY A 61 5.96 -12.81 8.19
CA GLY A 61 6.34 -13.26 9.54
C GLY A 61 5.84 -14.68 9.86
N LEU A 62 4.76 -15.13 9.21
CA LEU A 62 4.23 -16.48 9.29
C LEU A 62 4.84 -17.45 8.25
N ALA A 63 5.95 -17.06 7.61
CA ALA A 63 6.58 -17.78 6.50
C ALA A 63 5.67 -17.95 5.26
N LEU A 64 4.68 -17.07 5.08
CA LEU A 64 3.87 -16.99 3.87
C LEU A 64 4.45 -15.90 2.96
N ASP A 65 5.02 -16.29 1.82
CA ASP A 65 5.51 -15.34 0.83
C ASP A 65 4.41 -14.99 -0.18
N ILE A 66 4.11 -13.70 -0.27
CA ILE A 66 3.04 -13.17 -1.12
C ILE A 66 3.62 -12.06 -1.98
N GLU A 67 3.48 -12.24 -3.29
CA GLU A 67 3.92 -11.30 -4.30
C GLU A 67 2.73 -10.73 -5.08
N LEU A 68 2.78 -9.43 -5.35
CA LEU A 68 1.77 -8.75 -6.16
C LEU A 68 2.11 -8.96 -7.63
N LYS A 69 1.25 -9.66 -8.37
CA LYS A 69 1.40 -9.86 -9.81
C LYS A 69 0.67 -8.77 -10.57
N LYS A 70 1.33 -8.23 -11.59
CA LYS A 70 0.68 -7.33 -12.55
C LYS A 70 -0.05 -8.16 -13.60
N GLU A 71 -1.24 -7.72 -13.98
CA GLU A 71 -2.04 -8.40 -15.00
C GLU A 71 -1.27 -8.42 -16.34
N GLY A 72 -1.00 -9.61 -16.88
CA GLY A 72 -0.21 -9.81 -18.10
C GLY A 72 1.23 -10.29 -17.91
N GLU A 73 1.75 -10.39 -16.68
CA GLU A 73 3.06 -10.99 -16.41
C GLU A 73 2.92 -12.50 -16.19
N THR A 74 3.07 -13.29 -17.27
CA THR A 74 3.35 -14.73 -17.15
C THR A 74 4.69 -14.90 -16.43
N GLY A 75 4.63 -15.53 -15.26
CA GLY A 75 5.75 -15.68 -14.35
C GLY A 75 7.04 -16.15 -15.02
N ILE A 76 8.02 -15.26 -15.03
CA ILE A 76 9.43 -15.64 -14.94
C ILE A 76 9.88 -15.01 -13.64
N GLU A 77 10.08 -15.86 -12.63
CA GLU A 77 10.63 -15.48 -11.34
C GLU A 77 11.96 -14.72 -11.55
N VAL A 78 11.93 -13.42 -11.29
CA VAL A 78 13.15 -12.67 -11.02
C VAL A 78 13.38 -12.79 -9.52
N PRO A 79 14.55 -13.26 -9.07
CA PRO A 79 14.81 -13.43 -7.64
C PRO A 79 14.58 -12.10 -6.95
N SER A 80 13.61 -12.07 -6.04
CA SER A 80 13.35 -10.96 -5.12
C SER A 80 14.68 -10.43 -4.63
N LYS A 81 14.98 -9.16 -4.94
CA LYS A 81 16.23 -8.50 -4.58
C LYS A 81 16.38 -8.60 -3.06
N ARG A 82 17.10 -9.64 -2.63
CA ARG A 82 17.56 -9.83 -1.27
C ARG A 82 18.17 -8.52 -0.83
N SER A 83 17.69 -8.01 0.30
CA SER A 83 18.29 -6.87 0.95
C SER A 83 19.76 -7.23 1.21
N THR A 84 20.65 -6.58 0.46
CA THR A 84 22.11 -6.68 0.59
C THR A 84 22.62 -6.14 1.93
N THR A 85 21.72 -5.89 2.90
CA THR A 85 22.03 -5.43 4.24
C THR A 85 22.69 -6.53 5.09
N TYR A 86 22.41 -7.81 4.82
CA TYR A 86 23.04 -8.92 5.53
C TYR A 86 24.41 -9.34 4.96
N GLU A 87 24.65 -9.12 3.66
CA GLU A 87 25.95 -9.42 3.03
C GLU A 87 26.99 -8.33 3.30
N ARG A 88 26.58 -7.05 3.36
CA ARG A 88 27.50 -5.92 3.61
C ARG A 88 28.13 -5.92 5.01
N ARG A 89 27.62 -6.74 5.94
CA ARG A 89 28.18 -6.90 7.30
C ARG A 89 29.27 -7.98 7.37
N ARG A 90 29.36 -8.90 6.40
CA ARG A 90 30.44 -9.92 6.36
C ARG A 90 31.72 -9.44 5.69
N GLU A 91 31.67 -8.35 4.93
CA GLU A 91 32.86 -7.77 4.28
C GLU A 91 33.64 -6.78 5.16
N ARG A 92 33.12 -6.41 6.34
CA ARG A 92 33.83 -5.51 7.28
C ARG A 92 34.68 -6.21 8.34
N THR A 93 34.69 -7.55 8.36
CA THR A 93 35.46 -8.37 9.32
C THR A 93 36.54 -9.22 8.67
N ARG A 94 37.01 -8.82 7.48
CA ARG A 94 38.24 -9.32 6.86
C ARG A 94 39.25 -8.21 6.70
#